data_AF-A0A931YHX4-F1
#
_entry.id   AF-A0A931YHX4-F1
#
_cell.length_a   1.000
_cell.length_b   1.000
_cell.length_c   1.000
_cell.angle_alpha   90.00
_cell.angle_beta   90.00
_cell.angle_gamma   90.00
#
_symmetry.space_group_name_H-M   'P 1'
#
loop_
_entity.id
_entity.type
_entity.pdbx_description
1 polymer ?
#
loop_
_entity_poly.entity_id
_entity_poly.type
_entity_poly.pdbx_seq_one_letter_code
_entity_poly.pdbx_strand_id
1 'polypeptide(L)'
;MRRAAYATVVGLGLLLVPASGLAQECRAPRVSVTTVIGMKYCSDPAFNAVIQSQVQKIRQDIRAQRQAGKLVIYASTPISPRGGGDVDVNLEIAASVKVKLEKEYGSAVWVLNPGQYQMPDVGGKSPGGGEYMVMWTDVLAGEDGTGKDFDMAHFTGPADMRAFFGCGREDLGGCIERLVTARAARNERFRRDVADNPQRRLAFLRYYAMRASSAYSTGAHDEWNIFVKINRKRPLGEQVAMFFEGRPASPAEMETEVSPGYEVR
;
A
#
# COMPACT_ATOMS: atom_id res chain seq x y z
N MET A 1 -22.64 76.59 -23.72
CA MET A 1 -23.13 75.25 -24.14
C MET A 1 -21.95 74.34 -24.44
N ARG A 2 -21.65 73.37 -23.57
CA ARG A 2 -21.27 71.97 -23.89
C ARG A 2 -20.91 71.24 -22.59
N ARG A 3 -21.38 70.00 -22.50
CA ARG A 3 -21.65 69.22 -21.29
C ARG A 3 -20.38 68.56 -20.75
N ALA A 4 -20.24 68.52 -19.43
CA ALA A 4 -19.31 67.63 -18.75
C ALA A 4 -19.86 66.20 -18.78
N ALA A 5 -19.08 65.26 -19.29
CA ALA A 5 -19.42 63.83 -19.29
C ALA A 5 -18.79 63.18 -18.06
N TYR A 6 -19.65 62.71 -17.14
CA TYR A 6 -19.28 61.76 -16.10
C TYR A 6 -19.17 60.38 -16.74
N ALA A 7 -18.01 59.72 -16.63
CA ALA A 7 -17.85 58.31 -16.97
C ALA A 7 -17.79 57.51 -15.67
N THR A 8 -18.86 56.75 -15.45
CA THR A 8 -19.11 55.84 -14.34
C THR A 8 -18.08 54.71 -14.31
N VAL A 9 -17.39 54.54 -13.18
CA VAL A 9 -16.56 53.36 -12.90
C VAL A 9 -17.50 52.20 -12.56
N VAL A 10 -17.61 51.22 -13.46
CA VAL A 10 -18.31 49.96 -13.21
C VAL A 10 -17.35 49.06 -12.42
N GLY A 11 -17.59 48.93 -11.12
CA GLY A 11 -16.91 47.94 -10.28
C GLY A 11 -17.43 46.54 -10.61
N LEU A 12 -16.61 45.71 -11.26
CA LEU A 12 -16.83 44.27 -11.32
C LEU A 12 -16.53 43.69 -9.93
N GLY A 13 -17.57 43.43 -9.15
CA GLY A 13 -17.47 42.56 -7.99
C GLY A 13 -17.18 41.13 -8.44
N LEU A 14 -15.93 40.68 -8.25
CA LEU A 14 -15.61 39.26 -8.32
C LEU A 14 -16.35 38.56 -7.18
N LEU A 15 -17.40 37.82 -7.53
CA LEU A 15 -18.01 36.83 -6.64
C LEU A 15 -16.97 35.73 -6.37
N LEU A 16 -16.38 35.76 -5.19
CA LEU A 16 -15.63 34.64 -4.61
C LEU A 16 -16.64 33.50 -4.38
N VAL A 17 -16.77 32.61 -5.36
CA VAL A 17 -17.38 31.30 -5.12
C VAL A 17 -16.39 30.54 -4.23
N PRO A 18 -16.74 30.17 -2.99
CA PRO A 18 -15.89 29.30 -2.22
C PRO A 18 -15.83 27.98 -3.00
N ALA A 19 -14.62 27.58 -3.41
CA ALA A 19 -14.37 26.22 -3.86
C ALA A 19 -14.54 25.31 -2.64
N SER A 20 -15.79 25.02 -2.29
CA SER A 20 -16.11 23.86 -1.46
C SER A 20 -15.57 22.66 -2.24
N GLY A 21 -14.43 22.14 -1.80
CA GLY A 21 -13.90 20.89 -2.33
C GLY A 21 -15.04 19.88 -2.28
N LEU A 22 -15.48 19.43 -3.45
CA LEU A 22 -16.42 18.33 -3.54
C LEU A 22 -15.69 17.14 -2.92
N ALA A 23 -15.99 16.84 -1.66
CA ALA A 23 -15.56 15.60 -1.03
C ALA A 23 -15.92 14.49 -2.02
N GLN A 24 -14.93 13.73 -2.47
CA GLN A 24 -15.17 12.74 -3.50
C GLN A 24 -16.14 11.70 -2.95
N GLU A 25 -17.41 11.78 -3.39
CA GLU A 25 -18.47 10.92 -2.89
C GLU A 25 -18.19 9.48 -3.30
N CYS A 26 -18.27 8.57 -2.33
CA CYS A 26 -18.09 7.15 -2.59
C CYS A 26 -19.19 6.66 -3.54
N ARG A 27 -18.78 6.07 -4.67
CA ARG A 27 -19.73 5.49 -5.61
C ARG A 27 -20.44 4.30 -4.96
N ALA A 28 -21.78 4.35 -4.90
CA ALA A 28 -22.61 3.25 -4.46
C ALA A 28 -22.20 1.92 -5.13
N PRO A 29 -22.17 0.80 -4.38
CA PRO A 29 -22.68 0.61 -3.01
C PRO A 29 -21.70 1.03 -1.90
N ARG A 30 -20.53 1.60 -2.24
CA ARG A 30 -19.51 1.94 -1.24
C ARG A 30 -19.93 3.15 -0.42
N VAL A 31 -19.53 3.14 0.84
CA VAL A 31 -19.73 4.24 1.79
C VAL A 31 -18.38 4.74 2.29
N SER A 32 -18.34 5.99 2.74
CA SER A 32 -17.15 6.53 3.38
C SER A 32 -17.01 5.94 4.78
N VAL A 33 -15.87 5.29 5.04
CA VAL A 33 -15.51 4.74 6.35
C VAL A 33 -14.36 5.57 6.90
N THR A 34 -14.52 6.09 8.11
CA THR A 34 -13.46 6.81 8.84
C THR A 34 -12.80 5.88 9.84
N THR A 35 -11.49 5.74 9.76
CA THR A 35 -10.68 4.87 10.62
C THR A 35 -10.31 5.55 11.95
N VAL A 36 -9.76 4.79 12.89
CA VAL A 36 -9.31 5.26 14.22
C VAL A 36 -8.26 6.36 14.19
N ILE A 37 -7.54 6.51 13.07
CA ILE A 37 -6.56 7.59 12.84
C ILE A 37 -7.09 8.68 11.88
N GLY A 38 -8.40 8.71 11.62
CA GLY A 38 -9.05 9.76 10.84
C GLY A 38 -8.88 9.65 9.32
N MET A 39 -8.23 8.60 8.81
CA MET A 39 -8.17 8.33 7.36
C MET A 39 -9.53 7.86 6.87
N LYS A 40 -9.94 8.30 5.70
CA LYS A 40 -11.23 7.96 5.09
C LYS A 40 -11.03 7.10 3.85
N TYR A 41 -11.82 6.04 3.72
CA TYR A 41 -11.80 5.15 2.56
C TYR A 41 -13.22 4.87 2.07
N CYS A 42 -13.37 4.63 0.77
CA CYS A 42 -14.62 4.10 0.23
C CYS A 42 -14.61 2.58 0.29
N SER A 43 -15.49 1.99 1.11
CA SER A 43 -15.60 0.54 1.31
C SER A 43 -17.04 0.07 1.09
N ASP A 44 -17.23 -1.08 0.45
CA ASP A 44 -18.53 -1.76 0.32
C ASP A 44 -18.89 -2.42 1.67
N PRO A 45 -20.00 -2.03 2.32
CA PRO A 45 -20.40 -2.59 3.62
C PRO A 45 -20.56 -4.12 3.63
N ALA A 46 -20.77 -4.75 2.48
CA ALA A 46 -20.83 -6.20 2.37
C ALA A 46 -19.55 -6.90 2.88
N PHE A 47 -18.40 -6.22 2.83
CA PHE A 47 -17.12 -6.77 3.30
C PHE A 47 -16.88 -6.59 4.80
N ASN A 48 -17.73 -5.84 5.53
CA ASN A 48 -17.48 -5.50 6.93
C ASN A 48 -17.22 -6.73 7.81
N ALA A 49 -18.01 -7.79 7.67
CA ALA A 49 -17.82 -9.01 8.45
C ALA A 49 -16.48 -9.70 8.17
N VAL A 50 -16.07 -9.75 6.89
CA VAL A 50 -14.79 -10.33 6.47
C VAL A 50 -13.62 -9.47 6.94
N ILE A 51 -13.73 -8.15 6.81
CA ILE A 51 -12.75 -7.19 7.33
C ILE A 51 -12.54 -7.43 8.83
N GLN A 52 -13.61 -7.44 9.62
CA GLN A 52 -13.51 -7.61 11.08
C GLN A 52 -12.92 -8.98 11.46
N SER A 53 -13.32 -10.05 10.79
CA SER A 53 -12.74 -11.38 11.01
C SER A 53 -11.24 -11.43 10.70
N GLN A 54 -10.80 -10.76 9.63
CA GLN A 54 -9.39 -10.70 9.26
C GLN A 54 -8.58 -9.83 10.23
N VAL A 55 -9.10 -8.67 10.63
CA VAL A 55 -8.47 -7.83 11.67
C VAL A 55 -8.27 -8.65 12.95
N GLN A 56 -9.30 -9.35 13.42
CA GLN A 56 -9.21 -10.18 14.62
C GLN A 56 -8.13 -11.27 14.50
N LYS A 57 -8.11 -11.99 13.38
CA LYS A 57 -7.11 -13.02 13.09
C LYS A 57 -5.69 -12.46 13.08
N ILE A 58 -5.44 -11.41 12.30
CA ILE A 58 -4.11 -10.80 12.17
C ILE A 58 -3.63 -10.28 13.52
N ARG A 59 -4.50 -9.59 14.27
CA ARG A 59 -4.18 -9.06 15.60
C ARG A 59 -3.94 -10.19 16.62
N GLN A 60 -4.61 -11.33 16.49
CA GLN A 60 -4.32 -12.51 17.30
C GLN A 60 -2.92 -13.07 16.99
N ASP A 61 -2.56 -13.18 15.71
CA ASP A 61 -1.23 -13.64 15.30
C ASP A 61 -0.13 -12.69 15.81
N ILE A 62 -0.31 -11.38 15.66
CA ILE A 62 0.61 -10.36 16.20
C ILE A 62 0.78 -10.54 17.71
N ARG A 63 -0.33 -10.64 18.47
CA ARG A 63 -0.29 -10.82 19.93
C ARG A 63 0.45 -12.10 20.32
N ALA A 64 0.22 -13.20 19.61
CA ALA A 64 0.91 -14.47 19.88
C ALA A 64 2.43 -14.32 19.70
N GLN A 65 2.89 -13.61 18.66
CA GLN A 65 4.31 -13.39 18.42
C GLN A 65 4.92 -12.44 19.45
N ARG A 66 4.22 -11.38 19.85
CA ARG A 66 4.64 -10.50 20.96
C ARG A 66 4.74 -11.26 22.29
N GLN A 67 3.77 -12.12 22.60
CA GLN A 67 3.80 -12.99 23.79
C GLN A 67 4.96 -14.00 23.75
N ALA A 68 5.36 -14.43 22.55
CA ALA A 68 6.56 -15.24 22.34
C ALA A 68 7.88 -14.42 22.37
N GLY A 69 7.82 -13.14 22.75
CA GLY A 69 9.00 -12.27 22.88
C GLY A 69 9.57 -11.78 21.55
N LYS A 70 8.81 -11.85 20.45
CA LYS A 70 9.26 -11.39 19.13
C LYS A 70 9.06 -9.90 18.95
N LEU A 71 10.04 -9.27 18.30
CA LEU A 71 9.86 -7.99 17.63
C LEU A 71 9.04 -8.20 16.36
N VAL A 72 8.11 -7.28 16.07
CA VAL A 72 7.17 -7.38 14.96
C VAL A 72 7.51 -6.35 13.90
N ILE A 73 7.82 -6.84 12.70
CA ILE A 73 8.07 -6.02 11.52
C ILE A 73 6.88 -6.14 10.57
N TYR A 74 6.29 -5.03 10.15
CA TYR A 74 5.34 -4.99 9.04
C TYR A 74 6.09 -4.91 7.70
N ALA A 75 5.87 -5.84 6.77
CA ALA A 75 6.48 -5.80 5.44
C ALA A 75 5.49 -5.35 4.36
N SER A 76 5.48 -4.06 4.04
CA SER A 76 4.71 -3.50 2.93
C SER A 76 5.31 -3.95 1.60
N THR A 77 4.71 -4.97 0.99
CA THR A 77 5.03 -5.44 -0.37
C THR A 77 3.82 -5.23 -1.27
N PRO A 78 3.96 -4.52 -2.41
CA PRO A 78 2.90 -4.42 -3.41
C PRO A 78 2.36 -5.78 -3.86
N ILE A 79 1.09 -6.08 -3.57
CA ILE A 79 0.42 -7.31 -4.01
C ILE A 79 -0.37 -7.10 -5.32
N SER A 80 -0.96 -5.92 -5.50
CA SER A 80 -1.80 -5.60 -6.67
C SER A 80 -1.06 -5.81 -8.01
N PRO A 81 -1.71 -6.35 -9.05
CA PRO A 81 -1.11 -6.49 -10.38
C PRO A 81 -1.13 -5.18 -11.19
N ARG A 82 -1.61 -4.08 -10.58
CA ARG A 82 -1.71 -2.76 -11.23
C ARG A 82 -0.33 -2.34 -11.76
N GLY A 83 -0.32 -1.79 -12.98
CA GLY A 83 0.91 -1.34 -13.62
C GLY A 83 1.69 -2.43 -14.38
N GLY A 84 1.19 -3.67 -14.42
CA GLY A 84 1.74 -4.76 -15.22
C GLY A 84 2.20 -5.98 -14.42
N GLY A 85 2.16 -5.92 -13.09
CA GLY A 85 2.49 -7.04 -12.23
C GLY A 85 1.53 -8.22 -12.35
N ASP A 86 1.88 -9.29 -11.65
CA ASP A 86 1.09 -10.51 -11.50
C ASP A 86 0.90 -10.79 -10.01
N VAL A 87 -0.34 -11.12 -9.60
CA VAL A 87 -0.67 -11.30 -8.18
C VAL A 87 0.12 -12.45 -7.58
N ASP A 88 0.22 -13.58 -8.28
CA ASP A 88 0.87 -14.77 -7.74
C ASP A 88 2.37 -14.51 -7.57
N VAL A 89 3.01 -13.88 -8.57
CA VAL A 89 4.42 -13.45 -8.48
C VAL A 89 4.62 -12.46 -7.34
N ASN A 90 3.72 -11.50 -7.16
CA ASN A 90 3.83 -10.52 -6.08
C ASN A 90 3.68 -11.15 -4.69
N LEU A 91 2.80 -12.14 -4.54
CA LEU A 91 2.65 -12.91 -3.29
C LEU A 91 3.93 -13.72 -2.98
N GLU A 92 4.54 -14.31 -4.00
CA GLU A 92 5.82 -15.02 -3.88
C GLU A 92 6.96 -14.06 -3.49
N ILE A 93 7.00 -12.86 -4.08
CA ILE A 93 7.95 -11.82 -3.68
C ILE A 93 7.74 -11.42 -2.21
N ALA A 94 6.50 -11.17 -1.78
CA ALA A 94 6.20 -10.79 -0.41
C ALA A 94 6.63 -11.88 0.59
N ALA A 95 6.44 -13.15 0.24
CA ALA A 95 6.96 -14.27 1.02
C ALA A 95 8.50 -14.29 1.07
N SER A 96 9.17 -14.03 -0.06
CA SER A 96 10.63 -13.92 -0.13
C SER A 96 11.18 -12.76 0.71
N VAL A 97 10.50 -11.61 0.71
CA VAL A 97 10.87 -10.44 1.54
C VAL A 97 10.76 -10.78 3.02
N LYS A 98 9.68 -11.44 3.45
CA LYS A 98 9.54 -11.95 4.82
C LYS A 98 10.72 -12.84 5.21
N VAL A 99 11.06 -13.84 4.40
CA VAL A 99 12.17 -14.76 4.68
C VAL A 99 13.51 -14.00 4.76
N LYS A 100 13.75 -13.06 3.85
CA LYS A 100 14.96 -12.23 3.85
C LYS A 100 15.08 -11.43 5.16
N LEU A 101 14.03 -10.73 5.56
CA LEU A 101 14.02 -9.92 6.78
C LEU A 101 14.17 -10.79 8.04
N GLU A 102 13.47 -11.90 8.14
CA GLU A 102 13.63 -12.82 9.29
C GLU A 102 15.02 -13.44 9.36
N LYS A 103 15.67 -13.67 8.21
CA LYS A 103 17.07 -14.10 8.17
C LYS A 103 18.04 -12.99 8.62
N GLU A 104 17.79 -11.76 8.20
CA GLU A 104 18.63 -10.60 8.51
C GLU A 104 18.61 -10.24 10.01
N TYR A 105 17.41 -10.16 10.59
CA TYR A 105 17.24 -9.85 12.01
C TYR A 105 17.32 -11.08 12.93
N GLY A 106 17.32 -12.28 12.33
CA GLY A 106 17.43 -13.54 13.04
C GLY A 106 16.20 -13.87 13.90
N SER A 107 16.41 -14.79 14.85
CA SER A 107 15.31 -15.37 15.63
C SER A 107 14.55 -14.41 16.55
N ALA A 108 15.01 -13.17 16.74
CA ALA A 108 14.33 -12.18 17.58
C ALA A 108 13.09 -11.56 16.89
N VAL A 109 13.01 -11.64 15.56
CA VAL A 109 11.98 -10.97 14.77
C VAL A 109 10.96 -11.97 14.22
N TRP A 110 9.71 -11.51 14.11
CA TRP A 110 8.70 -12.06 13.23
C TRP A 110 8.20 -10.98 12.28
N VAL A 111 8.09 -11.33 11.00
CA VAL A 111 7.63 -10.39 9.96
C VAL A 111 6.17 -10.67 9.61
N LEU A 112 5.31 -9.68 9.78
CA LEU A 112 3.94 -9.71 9.26
C LEU A 112 3.97 -9.45 7.75
N ASN A 113 3.63 -10.48 6.95
CA ASN A 113 3.49 -10.39 5.50
C ASN A 113 2.02 -10.23 5.11
N PRO A 114 1.59 -9.05 4.60
CA PRO A 114 0.24 -8.82 4.10
C PRO A 114 -0.25 -9.80 3.06
N GLY A 115 0.66 -10.33 2.23
CA GLY A 115 0.36 -11.34 1.21
C GLY A 115 -0.28 -12.62 1.79
N GLN A 116 -0.06 -12.94 3.07
CA GLN A 116 -0.66 -14.11 3.71
C GLN A 116 -2.11 -13.90 4.16
N TYR A 117 -2.61 -12.66 4.12
CA TYR A 117 -3.91 -12.27 4.66
C TYR A 117 -4.83 -11.67 3.58
N GLN A 118 -4.89 -12.31 2.42
CA GLN A 118 -5.82 -11.92 1.36
C GLN A 118 -7.27 -12.14 1.81
N MET A 119 -8.15 -11.18 1.49
CA MET A 119 -9.56 -11.29 1.76
C MET A 119 -10.25 -12.13 0.67
N PRO A 120 -11.20 -13.03 1.04
CA PRO A 120 -11.99 -13.77 0.08
C PRO A 120 -12.99 -12.85 -0.66
N ASP A 121 -13.54 -13.38 -1.75
CA ASP A 121 -14.68 -12.77 -2.43
C ASP A 121 -15.93 -12.79 -1.53
N VAL A 122 -16.76 -11.75 -1.62
CA VAL A 122 -18.05 -11.66 -0.96
C VAL A 122 -19.14 -11.42 -2.00
N GLY A 123 -20.13 -12.31 -2.06
CA GLY A 123 -21.25 -12.19 -3.02
C GLY A 123 -20.78 -12.13 -4.48
N GLY A 124 -19.72 -12.87 -4.83
CA GLY A 124 -19.14 -12.89 -6.18
C GLY A 124 -18.32 -11.65 -6.55
N LYS A 125 -17.99 -10.79 -5.59
CA LYS A 125 -17.12 -9.62 -5.79
C LYS A 125 -15.82 -9.80 -5.03
N SER A 126 -14.70 -9.45 -5.66
CA SER A 126 -13.41 -9.37 -4.99
C SER A 126 -13.26 -8.08 -4.18
N PRO A 127 -12.53 -8.13 -3.06
CA PRO A 127 -12.23 -6.94 -2.27
C PRO A 127 -11.42 -5.93 -3.10
N GLY A 128 -11.77 -4.65 -2.97
CA GLY A 128 -11.02 -3.55 -3.53
C GLY A 128 -10.00 -2.98 -2.55
N GLY A 129 -9.26 -1.97 -3.01
CA GLY A 129 -8.24 -1.34 -2.17
C GLY A 129 -8.80 -0.60 -0.97
N GLY A 130 -10.00 0.00 -1.09
CA GLY A 130 -10.65 0.66 0.04
C GLY A 130 -10.98 -0.32 1.16
N GLU A 131 -11.51 -1.50 0.83
CA GLU A 131 -11.77 -2.57 1.79
C GLU A 131 -10.47 -3.03 2.47
N TYR A 132 -9.39 -3.24 1.69
CA TYR A 132 -8.07 -3.58 2.24
C TYR A 132 -7.51 -2.49 3.14
N MET A 133 -7.66 -1.22 2.79
CA MET A 133 -7.10 -0.13 3.59
C MET A 133 -7.89 0.11 4.87
N VAL A 134 -9.20 -0.09 4.89
CA VAL A 134 -9.96 -0.16 6.17
C VAL A 134 -9.38 -1.24 7.07
N MET A 135 -9.22 -2.47 6.55
CA MET A 135 -8.65 -3.59 7.29
C MET A 135 -7.23 -3.29 7.80
N TRP A 136 -6.34 -2.83 6.92
CA TRP A 136 -4.94 -2.59 7.29
C TRP A 136 -4.78 -1.40 8.21
N THR A 137 -5.57 -0.34 8.09
CA THR A 137 -5.54 0.74 9.09
C THR A 137 -5.93 0.23 10.47
N ASP A 138 -6.98 -0.57 10.59
CA ASP A 138 -7.39 -1.14 11.88
C ASP A 138 -6.33 -2.08 12.46
N VAL A 139 -5.67 -2.88 11.61
CA VAL A 139 -4.56 -3.75 12.04
C VAL A 139 -3.36 -2.96 12.54
N LEU A 140 -2.91 -2.00 11.72
CA LEU A 140 -1.66 -1.27 11.92
C LEU A 140 -1.76 -0.24 13.03
N ALA A 141 -2.87 0.49 13.09
CA ALA A 141 -3.09 1.52 14.09
C ALA A 141 -3.52 0.93 15.44
N GLY A 142 -4.18 -0.23 15.43
CA GLY A 142 -4.77 -0.83 16.64
C GLY A 142 -5.88 0.05 17.24
N GLU A 143 -6.39 -0.36 18.40
CA GLU A 143 -7.56 0.28 19.03
C GLU A 143 -7.33 1.73 19.47
N ASP A 144 -6.11 2.07 19.89
CA ASP A 144 -5.74 3.42 20.35
C ASP A 144 -5.16 4.30 19.22
N GLY A 145 -4.98 3.72 18.03
CA GLY A 145 -4.39 4.39 16.87
C GLY A 145 -2.88 4.66 17.00
N THR A 146 -2.18 4.04 17.95
CA THR A 146 -0.74 4.24 18.20
C THR A 146 0.15 3.16 17.59
N GLY A 147 -0.45 2.09 17.05
CA GLY A 147 0.30 0.99 16.43
C GLY A 147 1.36 0.35 17.34
N LYS A 148 1.15 0.36 18.66
CA LYS A 148 2.12 -0.07 19.69
C LYS A 148 2.65 -1.50 19.56
N ASP A 149 2.01 -2.33 18.75
CA ASP A 149 2.42 -3.72 18.53
C ASP A 149 3.46 -3.88 17.41
N PHE A 150 3.81 -2.79 16.72
CA PHE A 150 4.82 -2.78 15.66
C PHE A 150 6.09 -2.06 16.11
N ASP A 151 7.22 -2.70 15.88
CA ASP A 151 8.54 -2.16 16.17
C ASP A 151 9.15 -1.51 14.90
N MET A 152 8.79 -2.02 13.72
CA MET A 152 9.28 -1.51 12.44
C MET A 152 8.27 -1.72 11.29
N ALA A 153 8.29 -0.81 10.33
CA ALA A 153 7.69 -0.96 9.01
C ALA A 153 8.77 -0.97 7.92
N HIS A 154 8.78 -2.02 7.10
CA HIS A 154 9.64 -2.17 5.92
C HIS A 154 8.82 -1.97 4.65
N PHE A 155 9.18 -0.98 3.86
CA PHE A 155 8.62 -0.72 2.54
C PHE A 155 9.53 -1.33 1.47
N THR A 156 8.97 -2.27 0.72
CA THR A 156 9.70 -3.05 -0.28
C THR A 156 10.13 -2.16 -1.44
N GLY A 157 11.44 -2.05 -1.65
CA GLY A 157 12.02 -1.29 -2.76
C GLY A 157 12.35 -2.12 -4.00
N PRO A 158 12.91 -1.50 -5.06
CA PRO A 158 13.30 -2.19 -6.28
C PRO A 158 14.31 -3.34 -6.06
N ALA A 159 15.29 -3.19 -5.17
CA ALA A 159 16.29 -4.22 -4.89
C ALA A 159 15.68 -5.43 -4.17
N ASP A 160 14.73 -5.22 -3.26
CA ASP A 160 13.99 -6.32 -2.63
C ASP A 160 13.19 -7.11 -3.67
N MET A 161 12.50 -6.41 -4.57
CA MET A 161 11.77 -7.01 -5.68
C MET A 161 12.69 -7.79 -6.61
N ARG A 162 13.85 -7.23 -6.98
CA ARG A 162 14.81 -7.87 -7.89
C ARG A 162 15.51 -9.07 -7.26
N ALA A 163 15.73 -9.06 -5.95
CA ALA A 163 16.34 -10.16 -5.24
C ALA A 163 15.55 -11.47 -5.39
N PHE A 164 14.21 -11.39 -5.47
CA PHE A 164 13.36 -12.55 -5.75
C PHE A 164 13.69 -13.22 -7.07
N PHE A 165 13.95 -12.43 -8.12
CA PHE A 165 14.29 -12.97 -9.43
C PHE A 165 15.71 -13.53 -9.50
N GLY A 166 16.50 -13.41 -8.43
CA GLY A 166 17.91 -13.81 -8.41
C GLY A 166 18.76 -13.01 -9.40
N CYS A 167 18.29 -11.83 -9.81
CA CYS A 167 18.98 -11.04 -10.82
C CYS A 167 20.13 -10.25 -10.18
N GLY A 168 21.31 -10.36 -10.79
CA GLY A 168 22.37 -9.37 -10.59
C GLY A 168 21.98 -8.02 -11.19
N ARG A 169 22.91 -7.07 -11.17
CA ARG A 169 22.70 -5.74 -11.76
C ARG A 169 22.73 -5.73 -13.29
N GLU A 170 23.26 -6.80 -13.89
CA GLU A 170 23.39 -6.96 -15.34
C GLU A 170 22.19 -7.73 -15.91
N ASP A 171 21.69 -7.28 -17.06
CA ASP A 171 20.59 -7.90 -17.82
C ASP A 171 19.34 -8.29 -16.98
N LEU A 172 18.82 -7.32 -16.23
CA LEU A 172 17.58 -7.51 -15.46
C LEU A 172 16.40 -7.94 -16.36
N GLY A 173 16.32 -7.41 -17.59
CA GLY A 173 15.29 -7.77 -18.56
C GLY A 173 15.35 -9.24 -18.95
N GLY A 174 16.50 -9.73 -19.39
CA GLY A 174 16.68 -11.14 -19.74
C GLY A 174 16.51 -12.08 -18.55
N CYS A 175 16.86 -11.64 -17.34
CA CYS A 175 16.61 -12.38 -16.11
C CYS A 175 15.10 -12.56 -15.81
N ILE A 176 14.33 -11.48 -15.91
CA ILE A 176 12.86 -11.56 -15.76
C ILE A 176 12.25 -12.42 -16.88
N GLU A 177 12.75 -12.32 -18.11
CA GLU A 177 12.28 -13.16 -19.24
C GLU A 177 12.52 -14.66 -19.02
N ARG A 178 13.62 -15.03 -18.37
CA ARG A 178 13.85 -16.44 -17.98
C ARG A 178 12.79 -16.93 -17.00
N LEU A 179 12.39 -16.10 -16.03
CA LEU A 179 11.27 -16.44 -15.13
C LEU A 179 9.97 -16.58 -15.92
N VAL A 180 9.66 -15.65 -16.82
CA VAL A 180 8.45 -15.71 -17.66
C VAL A 180 8.40 -17.03 -18.43
N THR A 181 9.50 -17.40 -19.08
CA THR A 181 9.62 -18.64 -19.85
C THR A 181 9.43 -19.87 -18.96
N ALA A 182 10.15 -19.93 -17.83
CA ALA A 182 10.09 -21.06 -16.89
C ALA A 182 8.71 -21.22 -16.22
N ARG A 183 8.00 -20.11 -15.98
CA ARG A 183 6.64 -20.13 -15.39
C ARG A 183 5.60 -20.51 -16.45
N ALA A 184 5.69 -19.97 -17.66
CA ALA A 184 4.79 -20.30 -18.76
C ALA A 184 4.83 -21.80 -19.13
N ALA A 185 5.98 -22.45 -18.98
CA ALA A 185 6.10 -23.90 -19.21
C ALA A 185 5.30 -24.76 -18.24
N ARG A 186 4.91 -24.23 -17.07
CA ARG A 186 4.26 -24.99 -15.98
C ARG A 186 2.92 -24.42 -15.52
N ASN A 187 2.58 -23.21 -15.95
CA ASN A 187 1.34 -22.54 -15.61
C ASN A 187 0.65 -22.04 -16.89
N GLU A 188 -0.37 -22.78 -17.33
CA GLU A 188 -1.08 -22.50 -18.57
C GLU A 188 -1.78 -21.13 -18.54
N ARG A 189 -2.33 -20.75 -17.38
CA ARG A 189 -2.94 -19.43 -17.21
C ARG A 189 -1.91 -18.33 -17.38
N PHE A 190 -0.77 -18.42 -16.70
CA PHE A 190 0.31 -17.44 -16.84
C PHE A 190 0.85 -17.37 -18.27
N ARG A 191 0.98 -18.52 -18.93
CA ARG A 191 1.37 -18.58 -20.34
C ARG A 191 0.41 -17.77 -21.21
N ARG A 192 -0.89 -18.03 -21.11
CA ARG A 192 -1.91 -17.32 -21.91
C ARG A 192 -2.03 -15.84 -21.56
N ASP A 193 -2.10 -15.51 -20.27
CA ASP A 193 -2.45 -14.17 -19.78
C ASP A 193 -1.24 -13.20 -19.81
N VAL A 194 -0.02 -13.74 -19.74
CA VAL A 194 1.22 -12.94 -19.66
C VAL A 194 2.17 -13.26 -20.80
N ALA A 195 2.64 -14.50 -20.95
CA ALA A 195 3.78 -14.81 -21.83
C ALA A 195 3.44 -14.72 -23.32
N ASP A 196 2.30 -15.29 -23.73
CA ASP A 196 1.85 -15.35 -25.13
C ASP A 196 1.16 -14.05 -25.57
N ASN A 197 0.80 -13.16 -24.63
CA ASN A 197 0.22 -11.86 -24.90
C ASN A 197 1.32 -10.78 -24.92
N PRO A 198 1.71 -10.23 -26.10
CA PRO A 198 2.85 -9.31 -26.21
C PRO A 198 2.70 -8.04 -25.38
N GLN A 199 1.47 -7.51 -25.28
CA GLN A 199 1.20 -6.29 -24.51
C GLN A 199 1.34 -6.55 -23.01
N ARG A 200 0.82 -7.69 -22.53
CA ARG A 200 0.92 -8.07 -21.12
C ARG A 200 2.34 -8.46 -20.74
N ARG A 201 3.07 -9.17 -21.61
CA ARG A 201 4.50 -9.47 -21.43
C ARG A 201 5.33 -8.19 -21.30
N LEU A 202 5.14 -7.22 -22.19
CA LEU A 202 5.86 -5.95 -22.12
C LEU A 202 5.50 -5.17 -20.84
N ALA A 203 4.23 -5.19 -20.42
CA ALA A 203 3.80 -4.56 -19.18
C ALA A 203 4.43 -5.24 -17.95
N PHE A 204 4.52 -6.58 -17.96
CA PHE A 204 5.17 -7.38 -16.91
C PHE A 204 6.65 -7.01 -16.78
N LEU A 205 7.38 -7.00 -17.90
CA LEU A 205 8.78 -6.57 -17.90
C LEU A 205 8.95 -5.15 -17.39
N ARG A 206 8.14 -4.21 -17.90
CA ARG A 206 8.18 -2.81 -17.48
C ARG A 206 7.94 -2.68 -15.97
N TYR A 207 6.99 -3.44 -15.44
CA TYR A 207 6.68 -3.44 -14.02
C TYR A 207 7.87 -3.93 -13.20
N TYR A 208 8.31 -5.18 -13.39
CA TYR A 208 9.35 -5.77 -12.54
C TYR A 208 10.74 -5.18 -12.76
N ALA A 209 11.04 -4.65 -13.95
CA ALA A 209 12.32 -4.00 -14.19
C ALA A 209 12.41 -2.60 -13.57
N MET A 210 11.33 -1.81 -13.63
CA MET A 210 11.37 -0.37 -13.37
C MET A 210 10.45 0.14 -12.26
N ARG A 211 9.31 -0.51 -12.01
CA ARG A 211 8.22 0.02 -11.17
C ARG A 211 7.80 -0.87 -10.00
N ALA A 212 8.31 -2.09 -9.90
CA ALA A 212 8.04 -2.95 -8.76
C ALA A 212 8.71 -2.36 -7.52
N SER A 213 7.89 -1.70 -6.68
CA SER A 213 8.28 -1.03 -5.44
C SER A 213 7.04 -0.46 -4.75
N SER A 214 7.10 -0.31 -3.42
CA SER A 214 6.12 0.45 -2.64
C SER A 214 5.92 1.87 -3.17
N ALA A 215 6.92 2.48 -3.81
CA ALA A 215 6.86 3.82 -4.42
C ALA A 215 5.85 3.96 -5.58
N TYR A 216 5.32 2.86 -6.10
CA TYR A 216 4.31 2.86 -7.17
C TYR A 216 3.03 2.09 -6.77
N SER A 217 2.85 1.84 -5.48
CA SER A 217 1.72 1.08 -4.94
C SER A 217 0.77 1.99 -4.19
N THR A 218 -0.49 2.02 -4.63
CA THR A 218 -1.55 2.78 -3.95
C THR A 218 -1.73 2.32 -2.49
N GLY A 219 -1.69 1.01 -2.24
CA GLY A 219 -1.79 0.50 -0.87
C GLY A 219 -0.59 0.88 -0.01
N ALA A 220 0.63 0.80 -0.56
CA ALA A 220 1.83 1.13 0.21
C ALA A 220 1.94 2.62 0.54
N HIS A 221 1.41 3.49 -0.31
CA HIS A 221 1.30 4.92 -0.02
C HIS A 221 0.37 5.19 1.17
N ASP A 222 -0.80 4.55 1.20
CA ASP A 222 -1.70 4.68 2.34
C ASP A 222 -1.08 4.07 3.61
N GLU A 223 -0.40 2.93 3.50
CA GLU A 223 0.35 2.32 4.62
C GLU A 223 1.45 3.25 5.15
N TRP A 224 2.19 3.93 4.28
CA TRP A 224 3.14 4.96 4.68
C TRP A 224 2.44 6.06 5.49
N ASN A 225 1.32 6.58 4.98
CA ASN A 225 0.54 7.61 5.64
C ASN A 225 -0.07 7.15 6.98
N ILE A 226 -0.46 5.87 7.09
CA ILE A 226 -0.89 5.24 8.34
C ILE A 226 0.24 5.33 9.37
N PHE A 227 1.47 4.94 9.01
CA PHE A 227 2.61 5.00 9.93
C PHE A 227 3.02 6.43 10.29
N VAL A 228 2.95 7.39 9.36
CA VAL A 228 3.17 8.81 9.67
C VAL A 228 2.16 9.29 10.72
N LYS A 229 0.86 8.99 10.54
CA LYS A 229 -0.18 9.36 11.50
C LYS A 229 -0.03 8.66 12.85
N ILE A 230 0.38 7.40 12.86
CA ILE A 230 0.72 6.66 14.09
C ILE A 230 1.88 7.35 14.81
N ASN A 231 2.98 7.63 14.11
CA ASN A 231 4.19 8.19 14.70
C ASN A 231 4.00 9.59 15.27
N ARG A 232 3.12 10.41 14.67
CA ARG A 232 2.73 11.73 15.22
C ARG A 232 1.97 11.64 16.55
N LYS A 233 1.38 10.49 16.87
CA LYS A 233 0.72 10.24 18.17
C LYS A 233 1.69 9.71 19.23
N ARG A 234 2.90 9.30 18.85
CA ARG A 234 3.87 8.69 19.76
C ARG A 234 4.92 9.72 20.22
N PRO A 235 5.45 9.61 21.46
CA PRO A 235 6.61 10.38 21.88
C PRO A 235 7.84 10.10 20.99
N LEU A 236 8.71 11.10 20.86
CA LEU A 236 10.02 10.90 20.21
C LEU A 236 10.81 9.80 20.92
N GLY A 237 11.43 8.92 20.14
CA GLY A 237 12.14 7.74 20.65
C GLY A 237 11.26 6.50 20.83
N GLU A 238 9.94 6.66 20.85
CA GLU A 238 9.01 5.53 20.87
C GLU A 238 8.40 5.23 19.50
N GLN A 239 8.66 6.03 18.47
CA GLN A 239 8.07 5.89 17.13
C GLN A 239 8.36 4.52 16.49
N VAL A 240 7.45 4.05 15.62
CA VAL A 240 7.71 2.88 14.75
C VAL A 240 8.82 3.26 13.77
N ALA A 241 9.89 2.48 13.73
CA ALA A 241 10.97 2.71 12.78
C ALA A 241 10.47 2.42 11.34
N MET A 242 10.74 3.32 10.40
CA MET A 242 10.33 3.14 9.00
C MET A 242 11.56 2.95 8.12
N PHE A 243 11.53 1.95 7.26
CA PHE A 243 12.60 1.64 6.31
C PHE A 243 12.05 1.55 4.90
N PHE A 244 12.80 2.04 3.93
CA PHE A 244 12.54 1.80 2.51
C PHE A 244 13.74 1.07 1.91
N GLU A 245 13.52 -0.15 1.38
CA GLU A 245 14.58 -0.96 0.78
C GLU A 245 15.77 -1.22 1.74
N GLY A 246 15.48 -1.44 3.02
CA GLY A 246 16.50 -1.66 4.06
C GLY A 246 17.28 -0.41 4.48
N ARG A 247 16.95 0.77 3.93
CA ARG A 247 17.49 2.05 4.38
C ARG A 247 16.51 2.72 5.35
N PRO A 248 16.97 3.21 6.52
CA PRO A 248 16.09 3.93 7.44
C PRO A 248 15.60 5.21 6.77
N ALA A 249 14.31 5.49 6.95
CA ALA A 249 13.74 6.78 6.58
C ALA A 249 14.35 7.87 7.45
N SER A 250 14.66 9.01 6.86
CA SER A 250 15.08 10.20 7.58
C SER A 250 13.94 10.71 8.49
N PRO A 251 14.24 11.51 9.53
CA PRO A 251 13.21 12.12 10.36
C PRO A 251 12.17 12.91 9.55
N ALA A 252 12.59 13.59 8.48
CA ALA A 252 11.68 14.32 7.60
C ALA A 252 10.74 13.38 6.84
N GLU A 253 11.25 12.25 6.33
CA GLU A 253 10.45 11.25 5.63
C GLU A 253 9.44 10.58 6.59
N MET A 254 9.85 10.22 7.81
CA MET A 254 8.98 9.61 8.82
C MET A 254 7.80 10.50 9.25
N GLU A 255 7.92 11.81 9.06
CA GLU A 255 6.91 12.80 9.44
C GLU A 255 6.13 13.36 8.23
N THR A 256 6.42 12.90 7.01
CA THR A 256 5.82 13.43 5.78
C THR A 256 4.87 12.42 5.14
N GLU A 257 3.61 12.83 4.97
CA GLU A 257 2.64 12.06 4.20
C GLU A 257 2.98 12.12 2.70
N VAL A 258 2.84 10.99 2.01
CA VAL A 258 2.97 10.88 0.56
C VAL A 258 1.59 10.93 -0.11
N SER A 259 1.57 10.95 -1.45
CA SER A 259 0.33 11.00 -2.22
C SER A 259 -0.65 9.92 -1.77
N PRO A 260 -1.94 10.25 -1.52
CA PRO A 260 -2.93 9.25 -1.12
C PRO A 260 -3.10 8.19 -2.20
N GLY A 261 -3.31 6.95 -1.79
CA GLY A 261 -3.61 5.83 -2.67
C GLY A 261 -5.11 5.68 -2.88
N TYR A 262 -5.75 5.04 -1.91
CA TYR A 262 -7.19 4.83 -1.80
C TYR A 262 -7.85 5.77 -0.78
N GLU A 263 -7.06 6.48 0.05
CA GLU A 263 -7.57 7.50 0.96
C GLU A 263 -8.33 8.57 0.14
N VAL A 264 -9.55 8.90 0.60
CA VAL A 264 -10.34 10.01 0.06
C VAL A 264 -10.15 11.24 0.94
N ARG A 265 -9.84 12.37 0.31
CA ARG A 265 -9.60 13.67 0.97
C ARG A 265 -10.65 14.69 0.55
#